data_AF-A0A2V7I1E1-F1
#
_entry.id   AF-A0A2V7I1E1-F1
#
_cell.length_a   1.000
_cell.length_b   1.000
_cell.length_c   1.000
_cell.angle_alpha   90.00
_cell.angle_beta   90.00
_cell.angle_gamma   90.00
#
_symmetry.space_group_name_H-M   'P 1'
#
loop_
_entity.id
_entity.type
_entity.pdbx_description
1 polymer ?
#
loop_
_entity_poly.entity_id
_entity_poly.type
_entity_poly.pdbx_seq_one_letter_code
_entity_poly.pdbx_strand_id
1 'polypeptide(L)'
;MWTGVQWQGTIPAGATKRWFTWGWPTIWHVVWYLMPTSPQPGAPQLDWDVAVERANATQCTYWITVKNLTSQQVNFEGRFAVLS
;
A
#
# COMPACT_ATOMS: atom_id res chain seq x y z
N MET A 1 13.18 11.35 8.91
CA MET A 1 12.54 10.08 8.55
C MET A 1 11.44 9.76 9.55
N TRP A 2 10.27 9.32 9.07
CA TRP A 2 9.16 8.85 9.91
C TRP A 2 8.31 7.82 9.15
N THR A 3 7.48 7.08 9.87
CA THR A 3 6.61 6.03 9.29
C THR A 3 5.18 6.21 9.78
N GLY A 4 4.22 5.65 9.05
CA GLY A 4 2.81 5.71 9.41
C GLY A 4 1.94 4.66 8.72
N VAL A 5 0.71 4.56 9.18
CA VAL A 5 -0.37 3.79 8.54
C VAL A 5 -1.31 4.79 7.88
N GLN A 6 -1.51 4.67 6.57
CA GLN A 6 -2.42 5.53 5.82
C GLN A 6 -3.84 4.98 5.80
N TRP A 7 -4.00 3.65 5.69
CA TRP A 7 -5.32 3.01 5.72
C TRP A 7 -5.25 1.57 6.24
N GLN A 8 -6.41 1.05 6.67
CA GLN A 8 -6.67 -0.37 6.86
C GLN A 8 -7.53 -0.88 5.72
N GLY A 9 -7.18 -2.04 5.18
CA GLY A 9 -7.84 -2.65 4.04
C GLY A 9 -8.25 -4.09 4.33
N THR A 10 -9.28 -4.52 3.61
CA THR A 10 -9.71 -5.92 3.53
C THR A 10 -9.81 -6.30 2.07
N ILE A 11 -9.20 -7.43 1.71
CA ILE A 11 -9.19 -7.94 0.35
C ILE A 11 -9.65 -9.40 0.33
N PRO A 12 -10.71 -9.74 -0.45
CA PRO A 12 -11.16 -11.12 -0.59
C PRO A 12 -10.06 -12.05 -1.13
N ALA A 13 -10.25 -13.36 -0.95
CA ALA A 13 -9.37 -14.40 -1.48
C ALA A 13 -9.10 -14.21 -2.98
N GLY A 14 -7.84 -14.32 -3.40
CA GLY A 14 -7.42 -14.20 -4.81
C GLY A 14 -7.69 -12.85 -5.49
N ALA A 15 -8.30 -11.88 -4.80
CA ALA A 15 -8.73 -10.63 -5.42
C ALA A 15 -7.55 -9.66 -5.63
N THR A 16 -7.68 -8.79 -6.63
CA THR A 16 -6.80 -7.64 -6.85
C THR A 16 -7.63 -6.36 -6.79
N LYS A 17 -7.19 -5.38 -6.01
CA LYS A 17 -7.87 -4.09 -5.86
C LYS A 17 -6.84 -2.95 -5.82
N ARG A 18 -7.28 -1.73 -6.14
CA ARG A 18 -6.43 -0.54 -6.15
C ARG A 18 -6.95 0.52 -5.18
N TRP A 19 -6.04 1.09 -4.42
CA TRP A 19 -6.23 2.24 -3.53
C TRP A 19 -5.45 3.44 -4.06
N PHE A 20 -5.82 4.64 -3.62
CA PHE A 20 -5.03 5.82 -3.90
C PHE A 20 -4.98 6.76 -2.70
N THR A 21 -3.91 7.54 -2.64
CA THR A 21 -3.77 8.67 -1.71
C THR A 21 -3.08 9.82 -2.43
N TRP A 22 -3.64 11.01 -2.30
CA TRP A 22 -3.25 12.19 -3.07
C TRP A 22 -2.61 13.26 -2.17
N GLY A 23 -1.94 14.23 -2.79
CA GLY A 23 -1.48 15.44 -2.10
C GLY A 23 -0.11 15.30 -1.43
N TRP A 24 0.64 14.24 -1.74
CA TRP A 24 1.96 13.99 -1.18
C TRP A 24 3.00 14.93 -1.78
N PRO A 25 3.87 15.56 -0.99
CA PRO A 25 4.90 16.44 -1.50
C PRO A 25 5.89 15.78 -2.47
N THR A 26 6.22 16.58 -3.47
CA THR A 26 7.31 16.46 -4.46
C THR A 26 8.55 15.71 -4.09
N ILE A 27 9.01 16.24 -2.99
CA ILE A 27 10.38 16.29 -2.54
C ILE A 27 10.62 15.18 -1.52
N TRP A 28 9.56 14.49 -1.11
CA TRP A 28 9.63 13.40 -0.17
C TRP A 28 9.98 12.11 -0.90
N HIS A 29 10.97 11.40 -0.38
CA HIS A 29 11.20 10.01 -0.77
C HIS A 29 10.28 9.12 0.07
N VAL A 30 9.23 8.58 -0.56
CA VAL A 30 8.21 7.75 0.12
C VAL A 30 8.27 6.32 -0.39
N VAL A 31 8.30 5.37 0.54
CA VAL A 31 8.17 3.93 0.25
C VAL A 31 6.86 3.42 0.86
N TRP A 32 6.11 2.63 0.09
CA TRP A 32 4.87 1.98 0.53
C TRP A 32 5.10 0.51 0.86
N TYR A 33 4.40 0.02 1.88
CA TYR A 33 4.48 -1.35 2.32
C TYR A 33 3.11 -1.86 2.78
N LEU A 34 2.72 -3.06 2.35
CA LEU A 34 1.42 -3.65 2.63
C LEU A 34 1.62 -4.77 3.64
N MET A 35 1.10 -4.62 4.85
CA MET A 35 1.34 -5.57 5.94
C MET A 35 0.04 -6.27 6.34
N PRO A 36 -0.09 -7.60 6.14
CA PRO A 36 -1.18 -8.37 6.72
C PRO A 36 -1.22 -8.22 8.24
N THR A 37 -2.41 -8.11 8.82
CA THR A 37 -2.58 -8.01 10.28
C THR A 37 -2.88 -9.35 10.95
N SER A 38 -3.16 -10.39 10.15
CA SER A 38 -3.44 -11.75 10.64
C SER A 38 -2.30 -12.72 10.28
N PRO A 39 -1.74 -13.45 11.26
CA PRO A 39 -0.74 -14.48 11.00
C PRO A 39 -1.32 -15.63 10.17
N GLN A 40 -0.69 -15.93 9.03
CA GLN A 40 -0.94 -17.14 8.24
C GLN A 40 0.41 -17.66 7.73
N PRO A 41 1.05 -18.58 8.47
CA PRO A 41 2.39 -19.07 8.13
C PRO A 41 2.36 -19.97 6.88
N GLY A 42 3.50 -20.05 6.18
CA GLY A 42 3.75 -21.05 5.12
C GLY A 42 3.74 -20.53 3.69
N ALA A 43 3.23 -19.30 3.43
CA ALA A 43 3.28 -18.69 2.10
C ALA A 43 3.12 -17.15 2.16
N PRO A 44 3.55 -16.40 1.12
CA PRO A 44 3.24 -14.98 0.98
C PRO A 44 1.72 -14.73 0.93
N GLN A 45 1.23 -13.70 1.63
CA GLN A 45 -0.20 -13.36 1.64
C GLN A 45 -0.59 -12.29 0.63
N LEU A 46 0.26 -11.26 0.47
CA LEU A 46 -0.02 -10.11 -0.37
C LEU A 46 1.14 -9.89 -1.35
N ASP A 47 0.78 -9.44 -2.54
CA ASP A 47 1.68 -8.84 -3.53
C ASP A 47 1.16 -7.42 -3.83
N TRP A 48 2.04 -6.50 -4.18
CA TRP A 48 1.64 -5.13 -4.48
C TRP A 48 2.56 -4.41 -5.46
N ASP A 49 1.96 -3.50 -6.22
CA ASP A 49 2.65 -2.53 -7.06
C ASP A 49 2.25 -1.11 -6.66
N VAL A 50 3.20 -0.19 -6.86
CA VAL A 50 3.00 1.24 -6.61
C VAL A 50 3.24 1.96 -7.93
N ALA A 51 2.22 2.66 -8.39
CA ALA A 51 2.33 3.64 -9.47
C ALA A 51 2.23 5.05 -8.89
N VAL A 52 2.96 5.99 -9.49
CA VAL A 52 2.99 7.38 -9.04
C VAL A 52 2.51 8.27 -10.17
N GLU A 53 1.56 9.15 -9.86
CA GLU A 53 1.06 10.18 -10.76
C GLU A 53 1.53 11.55 -10.27
N ARG A 54 2.08 12.35 -11.18
CA ARG A 54 2.44 13.73 -10.90
C ARG A 54 1.18 14.61 -10.97
N ALA A 55 0.58 14.90 -9.83
CA ALA A 55 -0.69 15.64 -9.77
C ALA A 55 -0.54 17.13 -10.15
N ASN A 56 0.54 17.79 -9.72
CA ASN A 56 0.88 19.16 -10.09
C ASN A 56 2.38 19.43 -9.85
N ALA A 57 2.82 20.69 -9.76
CA ALA A 57 4.22 21.07 -9.55
C ALA A 57 4.79 20.70 -8.18
N THR A 58 3.96 20.56 -7.14
CA THR A 58 4.42 20.33 -5.76
C THR A 58 3.87 19.04 -5.16
N GLN A 59 2.91 18.37 -5.80
CA GLN A 59 2.24 17.19 -5.26
C GLN A 59 2.19 16.00 -6.24
N CYS A 60 2.07 14.80 -5.68
CA CYS A 60 1.81 13.54 -6.38
C CYS A 60 0.68 12.75 -5.73
N THR A 61 0.16 11.79 -6.50
CA THR A 61 -0.78 10.76 -6.05
C THR A 61 -0.08 9.41 -6.14
N TYR A 62 -0.17 8.61 -5.08
CA TYR A 62 0.23 7.22 -5.10
C TYR A 62 -0.99 6.34 -5.38
N TRP A 63 -0.83 5.45 -6.35
CA TRP A 63 -1.79 4.40 -6.70
C TRP A 63 -1.20 3.07 -6.28
N ILE A 64 -1.84 2.39 -5.33
CA ILE A 64 -1.33 1.14 -4.75
C ILE A 64 -2.29 0.02 -5.15
N THR A 65 -1.80 -0.92 -5.97
CA THR A 65 -2.53 -2.12 -6.32
C THR A 65 -2.11 -3.23 -5.37
N VAL A 66 -3.07 -3.90 -4.73
CA VAL A 66 -2.81 -5.01 -3.81
C VAL A 66 -3.51 -6.24 -4.36
N LYS A 67 -2.78 -7.35 -4.39
CA LYS A 67 -3.29 -8.67 -4.73
C LYS A 67 -3.19 -9.59 -3.52
N ASN A 68 -4.31 -10.24 -3.20
CA ASN A 68 -4.34 -11.33 -2.25
C ASN A 68 -3.90 -12.62 -2.93
N LEU A 69 -2.82 -13.22 -2.45
CA LEU A 69 -2.26 -14.47 -2.96
C LEU A 69 -2.85 -15.71 -2.27
N THR A 70 -3.67 -15.52 -1.25
CA THR A 70 -4.25 -16.60 -0.45
C THR A 70 -5.66 -16.97 -0.93
N SER A 71 -6.12 -18.14 -0.48
CA SER A 71 -7.51 -18.60 -0.64
C SER A 71 -8.45 -18.11 0.46
N GLN A 72 -8.00 -17.18 1.32
CA GLN A 72 -8.79 -16.60 2.41
C GLN A 72 -8.84 -15.09 2.30
N GLN A 73 -9.82 -14.45 2.93
CA GLN A 73 -9.81 -12.99 3.05
C GLN A 73 -8.63 -12.54 3.91
N VAL A 74 -7.94 -11.47 3.48
CA VAL A 74 -6.82 -10.88 4.23
C VAL A 74 -7.20 -9.47 4.68
N ASN A 75 -6.97 -9.19 5.96
CA ASN A 75 -6.95 -7.84 6.52
C ASN A 75 -5.51 -7.33 6.55
N PHE A 76 -5.29 -6.06 6.19
CA PHE A 76 -3.95 -5.50 6.06
C PHE A 76 -3.92 -3.99 6.32
N GLU A 77 -2.71 -3.47 6.50
CA GLU A 77 -2.42 -2.05 6.61
C GLU A 77 -1.64 -1.56 5.40
N GLY A 78 -2.04 -0.40 4.86
CA GLY A 78 -1.24 0.39 3.93
C GLY A 78 -0.30 1.31 4.69
N ARG A 79 0.96 0.88 4.85
CA ARG A 79 2.00 1.60 5.58
C ARG A 79 2.88 2.39 4.64
N PHE A 80 3.47 3.46 5.14
CA PHE A 80 4.47 4.22 4.41
C PHE A 80 5.65 4.63 5.30
N ALA A 81 6.78 4.93 4.66
CA ALA A 81 7.94 5.54 5.26
C ALA A 81 8.37 6.76 4.42
N VAL A 82 8.54 7.91 5.07
CA VAL A 82 9.17 9.09 4.46
C VAL A 82 10.63 9.12 4.87
N LEU A 83 11.53 8.94 3.91
CA LEU A 83 12.96 8.72 4.14
C LEU A 83 13.75 10.03 4.29
N SER A 84 13.40 11.06 3.51
CA SER A 84 13.94 12.42 3.56
C SER A 84 12.95 13.43 3.01
#